data_AF-A0A653W9N5-F1
#
_entry.id   AF-A0A653W9N5-F1
#
_cell.length_a   1.000
_cell.length_b   1.000
_cell.length_c   1.000
_cell.angle_alpha   90.00
_cell.angle_beta   90.00
_cell.angle_gamma   90.00
#
_symmetry.space_group_name_H-M   'P 1'
#
loop_
_entity.id
_entity.type
_entity.pdbx_description
1 polymer ?
#
loop_
_entity_poly.entity_id
_entity_poly.type
_entity_poly.pdbx_seq_one_letter_code
_entity_poly.pdbx_strand_id
1 'polypeptide(L)'
;MTVEPVRSKRRPILIAVAIAVVLAVVAAAVVIALTNFAGQQRRESLSLLKEDRLTALVEARGKIQPAVNAYLAAYKKARNLPATQEEAEKNSAKEREGFQQAMDSARTALSDVQAGKDTGGEAGTTAVAVAQLGDSYQAYLDSMEGLVESYPRFEGLFREDGAGCSGLFVGSKAATLRERQTLLAQAAVPCREAVNQLKESKNVSYVEFARTLDNEIAQLESHAETTAKSEENYNEFVRIKDEYVKKIDDATARNAPDAEYLKLADELKALNSRIKNNRSEFDFAAKRYLNGVKNMPTLVDEVFSKNVADQIKHHDTVIPLRVQVVKDAVDAELAE
;
A
#
# COMPACT_ATOMS: atom_id res chain seq x y z
N MET A 1 56.95 34.62 -85.32
CA MET A 1 56.59 34.88 -83.91
C MET A 1 55.43 33.96 -83.56
N THR A 2 55.69 32.97 -82.73
CA THR A 2 54.72 32.02 -82.20
C THR A 2 53.83 32.71 -81.17
N VAL A 3 52.52 32.72 -81.38
CA VAL A 3 51.53 33.19 -80.39
C VAL A 3 51.06 31.98 -79.59
N GLU A 4 51.49 31.89 -78.33
CA GLU A 4 50.97 30.89 -77.39
C GLU A 4 49.50 31.15 -77.06
N PRO A 5 48.65 30.11 -76.94
CA PRO A 5 47.31 30.28 -76.42
C PRO A 5 47.38 30.44 -74.89
N VAL A 6 46.95 31.60 -74.39
CA VAL A 6 46.73 31.83 -72.95
C VAL A 6 45.66 30.85 -72.48
N ARG A 7 46.09 29.78 -71.78
CA ARG A 7 45.19 28.89 -71.04
C ARG A 7 44.42 29.72 -70.01
N SER A 8 43.16 30.03 -70.30
CA SER A 8 42.23 30.67 -69.38
C SER A 8 41.97 29.76 -68.16
N LYS A 9 42.73 29.98 -67.08
CA LYS A 9 42.56 29.30 -65.77
C LYS A 9 41.24 29.61 -65.04
N ARG A 10 40.38 30.51 -65.57
CA ARG A 10 39.14 30.96 -64.89
C ARG A 10 37.92 30.05 -65.11
N ARG A 11 37.86 29.32 -66.23
CA ARG A 11 36.72 28.43 -66.55
C ARG A 11 36.53 27.26 -65.56
N PRO A 12 37.56 26.52 -65.12
CA PRO A 12 37.36 25.44 -64.16
C PRO A 12 36.95 25.93 -62.76
N ILE A 13 37.40 27.14 -62.37
CA ILE A 13 37.03 27.77 -61.08
C ILE A 13 35.55 28.16 -61.08
N LEU A 14 35.05 28.75 -62.17
CA LEU A 14 33.62 29.10 -62.31
C LEU A 14 32.70 27.88 -62.27
N ILE A 15 33.11 26.75 -62.87
CA ILE A 15 32.35 25.50 -62.83
C ILE A 15 32.33 24.91 -61.41
N ALA A 16 33.47 24.92 -60.71
CA ALA A 16 33.55 24.45 -59.33
C ALA A 16 32.69 25.29 -58.37
N VAL A 17 32.69 26.62 -58.53
CA VAL A 17 31.84 27.52 -57.74
C VAL A 17 30.35 27.29 -58.04
N ALA A 18 29.97 27.11 -59.31
CA ALA A 18 28.58 26.81 -59.66
C ALA A 18 28.09 25.48 -59.07
N ILE A 19 28.92 24.43 -59.09
CA ILE A 19 28.60 23.13 -58.48
C ILE A 19 28.46 23.27 -56.95
N ALA A 20 29.36 24.02 -56.30
CA ALA A 20 29.29 24.25 -54.86
C ALA A 20 28.03 25.01 -54.43
N VAL A 21 27.61 26.01 -55.22
CA VAL A 21 26.36 26.75 -54.97
C VAL A 21 25.14 25.85 -55.17
N VAL A 22 25.11 25.04 -56.22
CA VAL A 22 24.01 24.09 -56.44
C VAL A 22 23.92 23.06 -55.32
N LEU A 23 25.05 22.52 -54.84
CA LEU A 23 25.08 21.60 -53.71
C LEU A 23 24.62 22.26 -52.40
N ALA A 24 25.00 23.51 -52.16
CA ALA A 24 24.54 24.26 -50.99
C ALA A 24 23.03 24.54 -51.03
N VAL A 25 22.47 24.85 -52.20
CA VAL A 25 21.03 25.06 -52.39
C VAL A 25 20.26 23.75 -52.21
N VAL A 26 20.76 22.63 -52.74
CA VAL A 26 20.16 21.30 -52.53
C VAL A 26 20.22 20.90 -51.06
N ALA A 27 21.36 21.11 -50.39
CA ALA A 27 21.49 20.84 -48.96
C ALA A 27 20.51 21.69 -48.12
N ALA A 28 20.38 22.98 -48.43
CA ALA A 28 19.42 23.86 -47.76
C ALA A 28 17.97 23.42 -48.00
N ALA A 29 17.61 23.04 -49.23
CA ALA A 29 16.28 22.52 -49.56
C ALA A 29 15.98 21.20 -48.85
N VAL A 30 16.96 20.31 -48.73
CA VAL A 30 16.85 19.05 -47.97
C VAL A 30 16.66 19.33 -46.48
N VAL A 31 17.40 20.27 -45.89
CA VAL A 31 17.24 20.66 -44.48
C VAL A 31 15.86 21.28 -44.23
N ILE A 32 15.36 22.15 -45.12
CA ILE A 32 14.03 22.75 -45.03
C ILE A 32 12.92 21.69 -45.18
N ALA A 33 13.08 20.75 -46.11
CA ALA A 33 12.13 19.65 -46.28
C ALA A 33 12.11 18.72 -45.06
N LEU A 34 13.28 18.37 -44.50
CA LEU A 34 13.39 17.56 -43.29
C LEU A 34 12.79 18.25 -42.07
N THR A 35 12.99 19.56 -41.92
CA THR A 35 12.40 20.33 -40.80
C THR A 35 10.89 20.48 -40.93
N ASN A 36 10.36 20.71 -42.14
CA ASN A 36 8.91 20.74 -42.36
C ASN A 36 8.25 19.37 -42.15
N PHE A 37 8.88 18.29 -42.62
CA PHE A 37 8.36 16.93 -42.43
C PHE A 37 8.37 16.53 -40.95
N ALA A 38 9.45 16.84 -40.23
CA ALA A 38 9.54 16.60 -38.79
C ALA A 38 8.51 17.43 -38.00
N GLY A 39 8.29 18.69 -38.37
CA GLY A 39 7.27 19.55 -37.75
C GLY A 39 5.85 19.05 -37.98
N GLN A 40 5.53 18.60 -39.20
CA GLN A 40 4.22 18.05 -39.51
C GLN A 40 3.98 16.70 -38.80
N GLN A 41 4.99 15.82 -38.80
CA GLN A 41 4.94 14.54 -38.08
C GLN A 41 4.79 14.75 -36.55
N ARG A 42 5.42 15.79 -35.98
CA ARG A 42 5.23 16.17 -34.57
C ARG A 42 3.80 16.63 -34.29
N ARG A 43 3.22 17.48 -35.14
CA ARG A 43 1.83 17.95 -34.98
C ARG A 43 0.82 16.80 -35.07
N GLU A 44 1.00 15.90 -36.04
CA GLU A 44 0.16 14.70 -36.17
C GLU A 44 0.29 13.78 -34.94
N SER A 45 1.51 13.57 -34.44
CA SER A 45 1.75 12.78 -33.22
C SER A 45 1.07 13.38 -31.98
N LEU A 46 1.19 14.70 -31.80
CA LEU A 46 0.55 15.44 -30.70
C LEU A 46 -0.99 15.40 -30.80
N SER A 47 -1.55 15.53 -32.00
CA SER A 47 -2.99 15.39 -32.23
C SER A 47 -3.49 13.98 -31.87
N LEU A 48 -2.78 12.94 -32.32
CA LEU A 48 -3.08 11.54 -32.00
C LEU A 48 -2.97 11.26 -30.50
N LEU A 49 -2.01 11.88 -29.81
CA LEU A 49 -1.89 11.80 -28.36
C LEU A 49 -3.12 12.40 -27.68
N LYS A 50 -3.48 13.64 -28.05
CA LYS A 50 -4.57 14.41 -27.42
C LYS A 50 -5.94 13.74 -27.58
N GLU A 51 -6.22 13.24 -28.77
CA GLU A 51 -7.54 12.70 -29.13
C GLU A 51 -7.60 11.19 -28.88
N ASP A 52 -6.94 10.39 -29.72
CA ASP A 52 -7.12 8.94 -29.72
C ASP A 52 -6.50 8.25 -28.51
N ARG A 53 -5.21 8.51 -28.22
CA ARG A 53 -4.47 7.75 -27.19
C ARG A 53 -4.96 8.06 -25.78
N LEU A 54 -5.20 9.34 -25.46
CA LEU A 54 -5.77 9.71 -24.16
C LEU A 54 -7.20 9.19 -23.98
N THR A 55 -8.02 9.19 -25.04
CA THR A 55 -9.38 8.64 -24.97
C THR A 55 -9.35 7.13 -24.73
N ALA A 56 -8.53 6.39 -25.48
CA ALA A 56 -8.35 4.95 -25.27
C ALA A 56 -7.87 4.62 -23.85
N LEU A 57 -6.95 5.41 -23.29
CA LEU A 57 -6.47 5.23 -21.92
C LEU A 57 -7.59 5.45 -20.88
N VAL A 58 -8.40 6.50 -21.05
CA VAL A 58 -9.55 6.78 -20.16
C VAL A 58 -10.61 5.67 -20.26
N GLU A 59 -10.92 5.21 -21.46
CA GLU A 59 -11.87 4.11 -21.69
C GLU A 59 -11.37 2.78 -21.09
N ALA A 60 -10.07 2.47 -21.25
CA ALA A 60 -9.47 1.28 -20.67
C ALA A 60 -9.53 1.32 -19.13
N ARG A 61 -9.20 2.47 -18.53
CA ARG A 61 -9.36 2.69 -17.08
C ARG A 61 -10.79 2.48 -16.61
N GLY A 62 -11.77 3.00 -17.37
CA GLY A 62 -13.19 2.90 -17.05
C GLY A 62 -13.70 1.45 -16.92
N LYS A 63 -12.96 0.46 -17.45
CA LYS A 63 -13.31 -0.97 -17.36
C LYS A 63 -12.76 -1.66 -16.11
N ILE A 64 -11.75 -1.09 -15.44
CA ILE A 64 -11.04 -1.75 -14.34
C ILE A 64 -11.90 -1.89 -13.10
N GLN A 65 -12.47 -0.79 -12.59
CA GLN A 65 -13.27 -0.85 -11.36
C GLN A 65 -14.52 -1.76 -11.49
N PRO A 66 -15.28 -1.75 -12.62
CA PRO A 66 -16.32 -2.74 -12.84
C PRO A 66 -15.80 -4.19 -12.80
N ALA A 67 -14.63 -4.47 -13.36
CA ALA A 67 -14.05 -5.80 -13.35
C ALA A 67 -13.59 -6.24 -11.94
N VAL A 68 -13.00 -5.32 -11.16
CA VAL A 68 -12.71 -5.55 -9.74
C VAL A 68 -13.99 -5.90 -8.98
N ASN A 69 -15.04 -5.09 -9.12
CA ASN A 69 -16.30 -5.32 -8.44
C ASN A 69 -16.93 -6.67 -8.80
N ALA A 70 -16.86 -7.05 -10.08
CA ALA A 70 -17.33 -8.36 -10.55
C ALA A 70 -16.55 -9.51 -9.89
N TYR A 71 -15.22 -9.42 -9.84
CA TYR A 71 -14.37 -10.41 -9.17
C TYR A 71 -14.68 -10.51 -7.68
N LEU A 72 -14.68 -9.39 -6.95
CA LEU A 72 -14.93 -9.39 -5.49
C LEU A 72 -16.32 -9.96 -5.17
N ALA A 73 -17.34 -9.62 -5.97
CA ALA A 73 -18.69 -10.15 -5.81
C ALA A 73 -18.76 -11.65 -6.10
N ALA A 74 -18.11 -12.14 -7.16
CA ALA A 74 -18.05 -13.56 -7.50
C ALA A 74 -17.32 -14.36 -6.41
N TYR A 75 -16.18 -13.87 -5.94
CA TYR A 75 -15.41 -14.48 -4.87
C TYR A 75 -16.23 -14.54 -3.57
N LYS A 76 -16.83 -13.42 -3.17
CA LYS A 76 -17.70 -13.36 -1.97
C LYS A 76 -18.87 -14.33 -2.09
N LYS A 77 -19.52 -14.39 -3.26
CA LYS A 77 -20.61 -15.35 -3.51
C LYS A 77 -20.14 -16.79 -3.36
N ALA A 78 -18.95 -17.12 -3.85
CA ALA A 78 -18.38 -18.45 -3.70
C ALA A 78 -18.06 -18.77 -2.22
N ARG A 79 -17.58 -17.78 -1.45
CA ARG A 79 -17.27 -17.91 0.00
C ARG A 79 -18.47 -17.92 0.95
N ASN A 80 -19.67 -17.59 0.45
CA ASN A 80 -20.92 -17.68 1.21
C ASN A 80 -21.47 -19.12 1.31
N LEU A 81 -20.92 -20.05 0.52
CA LEU A 81 -21.08 -21.49 0.71
C LEU A 81 -19.94 -21.99 1.61
N PRO A 82 -20.02 -23.18 2.24
CA PRO A 82 -18.89 -23.79 2.96
C PRO A 82 -17.81 -24.27 1.97
N ALA A 83 -17.43 -23.41 1.03
CA ALA A 83 -16.42 -23.65 0.02
C ALA A 83 -15.07 -23.20 0.58
N THR A 84 -14.02 -23.97 0.33
CA THR A 84 -12.65 -23.61 0.72
C THR A 84 -12.18 -22.37 -0.04
N GLN A 85 -11.08 -21.77 0.40
CA GLN A 85 -10.44 -20.67 -0.34
C GLN A 85 -10.14 -21.08 -1.80
N GLU A 86 -9.59 -22.28 -2.02
CA GLU A 86 -9.25 -22.81 -3.33
C GLU A 86 -10.49 -22.96 -4.24
N GLU A 87 -11.60 -23.47 -3.69
CA GLU A 87 -12.86 -23.58 -4.43
C GLU A 87 -13.43 -22.20 -4.80
N ALA A 88 -13.31 -21.21 -3.91
CA ALA A 88 -13.74 -19.85 -4.20
C ALA A 88 -12.89 -19.19 -5.30
N GLU A 89 -11.58 -19.40 -5.29
CA GLU A 89 -10.67 -18.95 -6.36
C GLU A 89 -11.02 -19.60 -7.71
N LYS A 90 -11.27 -20.91 -7.72
CA LYS A 90 -11.71 -21.62 -8.93
C LYS A 90 -13.05 -21.12 -9.46
N ASN A 91 -14.01 -20.87 -8.56
CA ASN A 91 -15.36 -20.42 -8.94
C ASN A 91 -15.41 -18.96 -9.39
N SER A 92 -14.38 -18.16 -9.10
CA SER A 92 -14.25 -16.75 -9.51
C SER A 92 -13.18 -16.52 -10.59
N ALA A 93 -12.62 -17.60 -11.14
CA ALA A 93 -11.52 -17.55 -12.11
C ALA A 93 -11.89 -16.76 -13.38
N LYS A 94 -13.12 -16.91 -13.88
CA LYS A 94 -13.60 -16.19 -15.06
C LYS A 94 -13.60 -14.67 -14.84
N GLU A 95 -14.10 -14.22 -13.70
CA GLU A 95 -14.11 -12.79 -13.35
C GLU A 95 -12.69 -12.26 -13.10
N ARG A 96 -11.80 -13.10 -12.56
CA ARG A 96 -10.36 -12.77 -12.44
C ARG A 96 -9.69 -12.60 -13.80
N GLU A 97 -9.97 -13.49 -14.76
CA GLU A 97 -9.49 -13.36 -16.15
C GLU A 97 -10.01 -12.08 -16.81
N GLY A 98 -11.29 -11.75 -16.62
CA GLY A 98 -11.87 -10.50 -17.10
C GLY A 98 -11.21 -9.26 -16.51
N PHE A 99 -10.85 -9.29 -15.23
CA PHE A 99 -10.03 -8.26 -14.60
C PHE A 99 -8.65 -8.15 -15.22
N GLN A 100 -7.95 -9.28 -15.44
CA GLN A 100 -6.62 -9.26 -16.05
C GLN A 100 -6.66 -8.65 -17.47
N GLN A 101 -7.67 -8.98 -18.27
CA GLN A 101 -7.85 -8.39 -19.60
C GLN A 101 -8.03 -6.86 -19.55
N ALA A 102 -8.78 -6.36 -18.57
CA ALA A 102 -8.95 -4.92 -18.36
C ALA A 102 -7.62 -4.25 -17.96
N MET A 103 -6.84 -4.90 -17.07
CA MET A 103 -5.52 -4.44 -16.66
C MET A 103 -4.53 -4.38 -17.83
N ASP A 104 -4.48 -5.43 -18.63
CA ASP A 104 -3.57 -5.51 -19.79
C ASP A 104 -3.93 -4.46 -20.83
N SER A 105 -5.23 -4.27 -21.11
CA SER A 105 -5.72 -3.20 -21.99
C SER A 105 -5.30 -1.81 -21.51
N ALA A 106 -5.39 -1.54 -20.21
CA ALA A 106 -4.99 -0.25 -19.65
C ALA A 106 -3.47 -0.03 -19.67
N ARG A 107 -2.68 -1.09 -19.43
CA ARG A 107 -1.22 -1.04 -19.55
C ARG A 107 -0.78 -0.77 -20.99
N THR A 108 -1.39 -1.42 -21.97
CA THR A 108 -1.14 -1.15 -23.39
C THR A 108 -1.46 0.29 -23.73
N ALA A 109 -2.66 0.77 -23.38
CA ALA A 109 -3.05 2.16 -23.64
C ALA A 109 -2.13 3.18 -22.94
N LEU A 110 -1.64 2.86 -21.74
CA LEU A 110 -0.69 3.71 -21.02
C LEU A 110 0.66 3.76 -21.75
N SER A 111 1.15 2.61 -22.20
CA SER A 111 2.37 2.51 -22.99
C SER A 111 2.26 3.30 -24.30
N ASP A 112 1.11 3.29 -24.96
CA ASP A 112 0.88 4.06 -26.19
C ASP A 112 0.93 5.57 -25.95
N VAL A 113 0.35 6.04 -24.83
CA VAL A 113 0.45 7.43 -24.39
C VAL A 113 1.91 7.81 -24.08
N GLN A 114 2.65 6.94 -23.40
CA GLN A 114 4.06 7.17 -23.06
C GLN A 114 4.97 7.15 -24.30
N ALA A 115 4.76 6.25 -25.24
CA ALA A 115 5.54 6.15 -26.49
C ALA A 115 5.29 7.33 -27.44
N GLY A 116 4.19 8.07 -27.29
CA GLY A 116 3.93 9.30 -28.03
C GLY A 116 4.92 10.44 -27.76
N LYS A 117 5.77 10.29 -26.74
CA LYS A 117 6.77 11.25 -26.28
C LYS A 117 8.07 11.26 -27.10
N ASP A 118 8.42 10.16 -27.77
CA ASP A 118 9.79 9.92 -28.25
C ASP A 118 10.15 10.57 -29.60
N THR A 119 9.24 11.35 -30.21
CA THR A 119 9.42 11.82 -31.60
C THR A 119 9.98 13.24 -31.77
N GLY A 120 10.45 13.95 -30.73
CA GLY A 120 10.99 15.30 -30.91
C GLY A 120 11.83 15.81 -29.74
N GLY A 121 13.04 16.30 -30.02
CA GLY A 121 14.05 16.68 -29.03
C GLY A 121 13.64 17.77 -28.03
N GLU A 122 14.32 17.70 -26.88
CA GLU A 122 14.13 18.43 -25.61
C GLU A 122 12.85 18.08 -24.82
N ALA A 123 13.00 17.94 -23.50
CA ALA A 123 11.90 17.61 -22.58
C ALA A 123 10.91 18.79 -22.47
N GLY A 124 9.98 18.87 -23.42
CA GLY A 124 8.89 19.85 -23.43
C GLY A 124 7.90 19.66 -22.28
N THR A 125 7.01 20.64 -22.08
CA THR A 125 5.95 20.61 -21.05
C THR A 125 5.03 19.40 -21.22
N THR A 126 4.76 18.95 -22.45
CA THR A 126 3.98 17.73 -22.73
C THR A 126 4.66 16.48 -22.19
N ALA A 127 5.98 16.37 -22.35
CA ALA A 127 6.75 15.22 -21.88
C ALA A 127 6.73 15.06 -20.36
N VAL A 128 6.62 16.17 -19.61
CA VAL A 128 6.47 16.18 -18.15
C VAL A 128 5.04 15.81 -17.76
N ALA A 129 4.04 16.40 -18.42
CA ALA A 129 2.63 16.11 -18.18
C ALA A 129 2.31 14.61 -18.42
N VAL A 130 2.83 14.03 -19.51
CA VAL A 130 2.67 12.60 -19.82
C VAL A 130 3.33 11.71 -18.77
N ALA A 131 4.51 12.09 -18.26
CA ALA A 131 5.19 11.32 -17.20
C ALA A 131 4.37 11.33 -15.90
N GLN A 132 3.88 12.50 -15.48
CA GLN A 132 3.02 12.61 -14.30
C GLN A 132 1.71 11.84 -14.46
N LEU A 133 1.09 11.88 -15.65
CA LEU A 133 -0.07 11.05 -15.96
C LEU A 133 0.27 9.56 -15.82
N GLY A 134 1.43 9.18 -16.37
CA GLY A 134 2.06 7.86 -16.23
C GLY A 134 2.09 7.36 -14.80
N ASP A 135 2.73 8.12 -13.91
CA ASP A 135 2.86 7.77 -12.49
C ASP A 135 1.50 7.59 -11.80
N SER A 136 0.53 8.45 -12.11
CA SER A 136 -0.82 8.37 -11.54
C SER A 136 -1.57 7.12 -11.99
N TYR A 137 -1.48 6.78 -13.27
CA TYR A 137 -2.09 5.58 -13.81
C TYR A 137 -1.41 4.34 -13.26
N GLN A 138 -0.08 4.30 -13.23
CA GLN A 138 0.66 3.16 -12.67
C GLN A 138 0.27 2.91 -11.20
N ALA A 139 0.20 3.96 -10.38
CA ALA A 139 -0.25 3.85 -8.99
C ALA A 139 -1.71 3.33 -8.88
N TYR A 140 -2.60 3.75 -9.77
CA TYR A 140 -3.96 3.23 -9.83
C TYR A 140 -4.00 1.75 -10.24
N LEU A 141 -3.25 1.37 -11.28
CA LEU A 141 -3.16 -0.01 -11.75
C LEU A 141 -2.62 -0.93 -10.65
N ASP A 142 -1.51 -0.55 -10.01
CA ASP A 142 -0.92 -1.31 -8.91
C ASP A 142 -1.89 -1.44 -7.72
N SER A 143 -2.61 -0.36 -7.40
CA SER A 143 -3.62 -0.38 -6.34
C SER A 143 -4.77 -1.36 -6.63
N MET A 144 -5.31 -1.34 -7.85
CA MET A 144 -6.43 -2.21 -8.25
C MET A 144 -5.99 -3.67 -8.41
N GLU A 145 -4.78 -3.91 -8.90
CA GLU A 145 -4.17 -5.25 -8.97
C GLU A 145 -3.95 -5.83 -7.57
N GLY A 146 -3.32 -5.05 -6.68
CA GLY A 146 -3.14 -5.48 -5.28
C GLY A 146 -4.47 -5.75 -4.57
N LEU A 147 -5.52 -4.97 -4.90
CA LEU A 147 -6.86 -5.14 -4.33
C LEU A 147 -7.44 -6.52 -4.68
N VAL A 148 -7.26 -6.97 -5.93
CA VAL A 148 -7.74 -8.26 -6.42
C VAL A 148 -6.84 -9.41 -5.96
N GLU A 149 -5.53 -9.30 -6.15
CA GLU A 149 -4.57 -10.38 -5.87
C GLU A 149 -4.50 -10.72 -4.38
N SER A 150 -4.64 -9.72 -3.51
CA SER A 150 -4.54 -9.91 -2.07
C SER A 150 -5.90 -10.16 -1.40
N TYR A 151 -7.01 -10.05 -2.12
CA TYR A 151 -8.35 -10.21 -1.55
C TYR A 151 -8.58 -11.59 -0.90
N PRO A 152 -8.18 -12.73 -1.50
CA PRO A 152 -8.33 -14.03 -0.84
C PRO A 152 -7.64 -14.09 0.52
N ARG A 153 -6.43 -13.52 0.61
CA ARG A 153 -5.66 -13.48 1.86
C ARG A 153 -6.33 -12.57 2.89
N PHE A 154 -6.80 -11.40 2.46
CA PHE A 154 -7.52 -10.47 3.33
C PHE A 154 -8.83 -11.07 3.87
N GLU A 155 -9.66 -11.65 3.00
CA GLU A 155 -10.93 -12.28 3.37
C GLU A 155 -10.71 -13.50 4.28
N GLY A 156 -9.66 -14.28 4.02
CA GLY A 156 -9.29 -15.46 4.78
C GLY A 156 -8.66 -15.19 6.15
N LEU A 157 -8.30 -13.94 6.49
CA LEU A 157 -7.60 -13.63 7.74
C LEU A 157 -8.31 -14.18 8.98
N PHE A 158 -9.61 -13.94 9.09
CA PHE A 158 -10.39 -14.29 10.28
C PHE A 158 -11.19 -15.59 10.13
N ARG A 159 -11.01 -16.31 9.02
CA ARG A 159 -11.71 -17.59 8.77
C ARG A 159 -10.90 -18.77 9.28
N GLU A 160 -11.62 -19.81 9.69
CA GLU A 160 -11.00 -21.04 10.23
C GLU A 160 -10.19 -21.80 9.17
N ASP A 161 -10.59 -21.73 7.91
CA ASP A 161 -9.90 -22.34 6.77
C ASP A 161 -8.82 -21.43 6.14
N GLY A 162 -8.55 -20.28 6.76
CA GLY A 162 -7.52 -19.32 6.35
C GLY A 162 -6.46 -19.12 7.43
N ALA A 163 -6.15 -17.87 7.79
CA ALA A 163 -5.11 -17.57 8.78
C ALA A 163 -5.55 -17.79 10.23
N GLY A 164 -6.86 -17.94 10.48
CA GLY A 164 -7.38 -18.22 11.81
C GLY A 164 -7.15 -17.09 12.84
N CYS A 165 -7.03 -15.83 12.39
CA CYS A 165 -6.84 -14.67 13.28
C CYS A 165 -7.99 -14.50 14.30
N SER A 166 -9.12 -15.19 14.12
CA SER A 166 -10.18 -15.27 15.12
C SER A 166 -9.71 -15.88 16.45
N GLY A 167 -8.63 -16.65 16.44
CA GLY A 167 -7.93 -17.12 17.64
C GLY A 167 -7.37 -16.01 18.53
N LEU A 168 -7.22 -14.78 18.03
CA LEU A 168 -6.85 -13.62 18.85
C LEU A 168 -7.94 -13.25 19.87
N PHE A 169 -9.18 -13.71 19.66
CA PHE A 169 -10.33 -13.46 20.53
C PHE A 169 -10.52 -14.56 21.60
N VAL A 170 -9.44 -15.14 22.12
CA VAL A 170 -9.37 -16.26 23.11
C VAL A 170 -10.09 -16.05 24.46
N GLY A 171 -10.84 -14.96 24.64
CA GLY A 171 -11.39 -14.51 25.92
C GLY A 171 -12.21 -15.52 26.71
N SER A 172 -12.88 -16.49 26.06
CA SER A 172 -13.81 -17.44 26.70
C SER A 172 -13.29 -18.85 26.96
N LYS A 173 -12.07 -19.21 26.50
CA LYS A 173 -11.56 -20.60 26.57
C LYS A 173 -10.51 -20.85 27.66
N ALA A 174 -9.94 -19.81 28.25
CA ALA A 174 -8.87 -19.93 29.25
C ALA A 174 -9.40 -19.85 30.69
N ALA A 175 -8.87 -20.70 31.57
CA ALA A 175 -9.17 -20.71 33.01
C ALA A 175 -8.34 -19.69 33.81
N THR A 176 -7.18 -19.25 33.29
CA THR A 176 -6.29 -18.25 33.91
C THR A 176 -5.82 -17.20 32.90
N LEU A 177 -5.30 -16.06 33.36
CA LEU A 177 -4.76 -15.05 32.45
C LEU A 177 -3.45 -15.49 31.81
N ARG A 178 -2.65 -16.33 32.50
CA ARG A 178 -1.46 -16.95 31.92
C ARG A 178 -1.80 -17.89 30.76
N GLU A 179 -2.83 -18.72 30.92
CA GLU A 179 -3.31 -19.59 29.85
C GLU A 179 -3.84 -18.76 28.67
N ARG A 180 -4.61 -17.69 28.94
CA ARG A 180 -5.08 -16.76 27.89
C ARG A 180 -3.91 -16.16 27.12
N GLN A 181 -2.88 -15.69 27.81
CA GLN A 181 -1.67 -15.13 27.18
C GLN A 181 -0.97 -16.16 26.31
N THR A 182 -0.88 -17.41 26.77
CA THR A 182 -0.26 -18.50 26.00
C THR A 182 -1.07 -18.82 24.73
N LEU A 183 -2.40 -18.96 24.84
CA LEU A 183 -3.28 -19.22 23.70
C LEU A 183 -3.26 -18.05 22.69
N LEU A 184 -3.22 -16.81 23.18
CA LEU A 184 -3.09 -15.62 22.34
C LEU A 184 -1.77 -15.66 21.55
N ALA A 185 -0.64 -15.93 22.21
CA ALA A 185 0.65 -16.01 21.55
C ALA A 185 0.68 -17.12 20.48
N GLN A 186 0.07 -18.27 20.74
CA GLN A 186 -0.08 -19.35 19.76
C GLN A 186 -0.92 -18.93 18.55
N ALA A 187 -2.02 -18.21 18.77
CA ALA A 187 -2.87 -17.69 17.70
C ALA A 187 -2.22 -16.53 16.93
N ALA A 188 -1.36 -15.75 17.57
CA ALA A 188 -0.69 -14.61 16.96
C ALA A 188 0.32 -15.02 15.87
N VAL A 189 0.95 -16.18 15.99
CA VAL A 189 1.96 -16.66 15.02
C VAL A 189 1.39 -16.78 13.59
N PRO A 190 0.37 -17.61 13.30
CA PRO A 190 -0.18 -17.72 11.96
C PRO A 190 -0.83 -16.41 11.49
N CYS A 191 -1.41 -15.63 12.41
CA CYS A 191 -2.00 -14.34 12.06
C CYS A 191 -0.94 -13.32 11.62
N ARG A 192 0.20 -13.22 12.31
CA ARG A 192 1.32 -12.35 11.93
C ARG A 192 1.93 -12.76 10.59
N GLU A 193 1.99 -14.07 10.30
CA GLU A 193 2.45 -14.55 9.00
C GLU A 193 1.54 -14.07 7.87
N ALA A 194 0.22 -14.24 8.00
CA ALA A 194 -0.74 -13.77 7.01
C ALA A 194 -0.75 -12.23 6.88
N VAL A 195 -0.59 -11.52 7.99
CA VAL A 195 -0.42 -10.07 8.00
C VAL A 195 0.85 -9.63 7.27
N ASN A 196 1.97 -10.34 7.45
CA ASN A 196 3.20 -10.03 6.73
C ASN A 196 3.05 -10.24 5.22
N GLN A 197 2.34 -11.28 4.80
CA GLN A 197 2.01 -11.48 3.40
C GLN A 197 1.15 -10.35 2.83
N LEU A 198 0.19 -9.81 3.61
CA LEU A 198 -0.61 -8.66 3.18
C LEU A 198 0.20 -7.35 3.08
N LYS A 199 1.29 -7.21 3.83
CA LYS A 199 2.20 -6.05 3.70
C LYS A 199 2.92 -6.03 2.35
N GLU A 200 2.97 -7.14 1.63
CA GLU A 200 3.54 -7.25 0.28
C GLU A 200 2.54 -6.86 -0.82
N SER A 201 1.27 -6.59 -0.46
CA SER A 201 0.27 -6.15 -1.40
C SER A 201 0.65 -4.84 -2.09
N LYS A 202 0.34 -4.72 -3.37
CA LYS A 202 0.42 -3.45 -4.10
C LYS A 202 -0.69 -2.46 -3.70
N ASN A 203 -1.70 -2.92 -2.97
CA ASN A 203 -2.79 -2.07 -2.49
C ASN A 203 -2.43 -1.44 -1.14
N VAL A 204 -2.25 -0.12 -1.14
CA VAL A 204 -1.90 0.66 0.06
C VAL A 204 -2.88 0.45 1.21
N SER A 205 -4.19 0.33 0.94
CA SER A 205 -5.20 0.12 1.98
C SER A 205 -5.00 -1.20 2.73
N TYR A 206 -4.64 -2.29 2.02
CA TYR A 206 -4.28 -3.55 2.66
C TYR A 206 -2.95 -3.48 3.42
N VAL A 207 -1.96 -2.78 2.88
CA VAL A 207 -0.66 -2.61 3.56
C VAL A 207 -0.81 -1.83 4.87
N GLU A 208 -1.60 -0.75 4.87
CA GLU A 208 -1.87 0.06 6.06
C GLU A 208 -2.70 -0.71 7.09
N PHE A 209 -3.72 -1.44 6.64
CA PHE A 209 -4.47 -2.35 7.50
C PHE A 209 -3.55 -3.40 8.14
N ALA A 210 -2.68 -4.05 7.35
CA ALA A 210 -1.76 -5.07 7.83
C ALA A 210 -0.77 -4.52 8.87
N ARG A 211 -0.23 -3.31 8.64
CA ARG A 211 0.64 -2.62 9.62
C ARG A 211 -0.11 -2.31 10.91
N THR A 212 -1.34 -1.84 10.81
CA THR A 212 -2.18 -1.50 11.97
C THR A 212 -2.53 -2.76 12.76
N LEU A 213 -2.92 -3.85 12.07
CA LEU A 213 -3.24 -5.12 12.70
C LEU A 213 -2.02 -5.74 13.41
N ASP A 214 -0.83 -5.71 12.81
CA ASP A 214 0.39 -6.20 13.47
C ASP A 214 0.71 -5.43 14.76
N ASN A 215 0.52 -4.11 14.75
CA ASN A 215 0.67 -3.27 15.93
C ASN A 215 -0.35 -3.63 17.02
N GLU A 216 -1.61 -3.85 16.66
CA GLU A 216 -2.66 -4.28 17.59
C GLU A 216 -2.37 -5.66 18.18
N ILE A 217 -1.90 -6.62 17.38
CA ILE A 217 -1.47 -7.94 17.86
C ILE A 217 -0.35 -7.79 18.90
N ALA A 218 0.67 -6.98 18.60
CA ALA A 218 1.77 -6.72 19.53
C ALA A 218 1.30 -6.06 20.84
N GLN A 219 0.35 -5.13 20.76
CA GLN A 219 -0.26 -4.51 21.94
C GLN A 219 -1.07 -5.51 22.76
N LEU A 220 -1.86 -6.37 22.10
CA LEU A 220 -2.63 -7.42 22.76
C LEU A 220 -1.71 -8.39 23.52
N GLU A 221 -0.61 -8.84 22.91
CA GLU A 221 0.36 -9.73 23.55
C GLU A 221 1.03 -9.07 24.77
N SER A 222 1.45 -7.81 24.62
CA SER A 222 2.07 -7.04 25.71
C SER A 222 1.12 -6.83 26.89
N HIS A 223 -0.13 -6.47 26.61
CA HIS A 223 -1.14 -6.29 27.64
C HIS A 223 -1.57 -7.60 28.27
N ALA A 224 -1.70 -8.69 27.50
CA ALA A 224 -1.97 -10.01 28.04
C ALA A 224 -0.88 -10.47 29.02
N GLU A 225 0.40 -10.31 28.66
CA GLU A 225 1.53 -10.63 29.53
C GLU A 225 1.53 -9.79 30.81
N THR A 226 1.25 -8.49 30.71
CA THR A 226 1.15 -7.62 31.89
C THR A 226 0.02 -8.07 32.82
N THR A 227 -1.14 -8.42 32.27
CA THR A 227 -2.28 -8.90 33.08
C THR A 227 -2.02 -10.26 33.71
N ALA A 228 -1.34 -11.18 33.01
CA ALA A 228 -0.96 -12.49 33.54
C ALA A 228 0.05 -12.37 34.69
N LYS A 229 1.11 -11.57 34.52
CA LYS A 229 2.07 -11.28 35.59
C LYS A 229 1.42 -10.64 36.81
N SER A 230 0.48 -9.73 36.59
CA SER A 230 -0.22 -9.05 37.68
C SER A 230 -1.13 -9.99 38.49
N GLU A 231 -1.74 -10.99 37.84
CA GLU A 231 -2.50 -12.06 38.50
C GLU A 231 -1.59 -12.96 39.34
N GLU A 232 -0.42 -13.34 38.82
CA GLU A 232 0.58 -14.10 39.55
C GLU A 232 1.09 -13.34 40.79
N ASN A 233 1.41 -12.05 40.62
CA ASN A 233 1.79 -11.17 41.73
C ASN A 233 0.67 -11.05 42.77
N TYR A 234 -0.60 -11.00 42.35
CA TYR A 234 -1.73 -10.98 43.28
C TYR A 234 -1.76 -12.23 44.16
N ASN A 235 -1.59 -13.41 43.56
CA ASN A 235 -1.51 -14.67 44.30
C ASN A 235 -0.32 -14.68 45.27
N GLU A 236 0.82 -14.11 44.89
CA GLU A 236 1.97 -13.93 45.77
C GLU A 236 1.66 -12.97 46.92
N PHE A 237 1.00 -11.84 46.67
CA PHE A 237 0.63 -10.87 47.71
C PHE A 237 -0.34 -11.47 48.73
N VAL A 238 -1.26 -12.33 48.32
CA VAL A 238 -2.13 -13.05 49.25
C VAL A 238 -1.31 -13.92 50.19
N ARG A 239 -0.34 -14.69 49.66
CA ARG A 239 0.57 -15.53 50.45
C ARG A 239 1.43 -14.70 51.41
N ILE A 240 2.03 -13.61 50.92
CA ILE A 240 2.86 -12.71 51.74
C ILE A 240 2.04 -12.07 52.86
N LYS A 241 0.80 -11.65 52.57
CA LYS A 241 -0.12 -11.11 53.57
C LYS A 241 -0.38 -12.14 54.68
N ASP A 242 -0.62 -13.41 54.34
CA ASP A 242 -0.82 -14.48 55.34
C ASP A 242 0.47 -14.75 56.17
N GLU A 243 1.66 -14.64 55.55
CA GLU A 243 2.94 -14.73 56.26
C GLU A 243 3.14 -13.56 57.25
N TYR A 244 2.76 -12.33 56.88
CA TYR A 244 2.84 -11.16 57.76
C TYR A 244 1.85 -11.24 58.91
N VAL A 245 0.64 -11.75 58.70
CA VAL A 245 -0.32 -12.01 59.78
C VAL A 245 0.31 -12.94 60.82
N LYS A 246 0.91 -14.07 60.39
CA LYS A 246 1.62 -14.97 61.29
C LYS A 246 2.79 -14.31 62.02
N LYS A 247 3.61 -13.51 61.33
CA LYS A 247 4.71 -12.77 61.97
C LYS A 247 4.23 -11.81 63.06
N ILE A 248 3.09 -11.15 62.84
CA ILE A 248 2.48 -10.25 63.82
C ILE A 248 1.95 -11.05 65.01
N ASP A 249 1.26 -12.17 64.76
CA ASP A 249 0.74 -13.05 65.82
C ASP A 249 1.89 -13.60 66.68
N ASP A 250 2.97 -14.07 66.05
CA ASP A 250 4.17 -14.57 66.72
C ASP A 250 4.88 -13.49 67.54
N ALA A 251 5.05 -12.28 66.97
CA ALA A 251 5.62 -11.13 67.67
C ALA A 251 4.78 -10.73 68.89
N THR A 252 3.45 -10.80 68.76
CA THR A 252 2.50 -10.53 69.85
C THR A 252 2.61 -11.58 70.94
N ALA A 253 2.59 -12.87 70.58
CA ALA A 253 2.68 -13.97 71.54
C ALA A 253 3.95 -13.94 72.39
N ARG A 254 5.07 -13.45 71.84
CA ARG A 254 6.36 -13.35 72.54
C ARG A 254 6.67 -11.99 73.16
N ASN A 255 5.73 -11.04 73.13
CA ASN A 255 5.93 -9.66 73.59
C ASN A 255 7.17 -9.00 72.96
N ALA A 256 7.24 -9.02 71.63
CA ALA A 256 8.32 -8.39 70.87
C ALA A 256 8.48 -6.89 71.21
N PRO A 257 9.69 -6.33 71.09
CA PRO A 257 9.93 -4.90 71.36
C PRO A 257 9.32 -4.02 70.26
N ASP A 258 8.96 -2.78 70.62
CA ASP A 258 8.36 -1.78 69.71
C ASP A 258 9.14 -1.56 68.41
N ALA A 259 10.48 -1.61 68.47
CA ALA A 259 11.35 -1.48 67.31
C ALA A 259 11.06 -2.54 66.22
N GLU A 260 10.66 -3.74 66.64
CA GLU A 260 10.29 -4.81 65.72
C GLU A 260 8.93 -4.57 65.07
N TYR A 261 7.94 -4.10 65.83
CA TYR A 261 6.64 -3.72 65.29
C TYR A 261 6.75 -2.56 64.30
N LEU A 262 7.61 -1.58 64.56
CA LEU A 262 7.90 -0.49 63.62
C LEU A 262 8.46 -1.02 62.31
N LYS A 263 9.40 -1.97 62.37
CA LYS A 263 9.97 -2.61 61.17
C LYS A 263 8.89 -3.37 60.39
N LEU A 264 8.04 -4.14 61.07
CA LEU A 264 6.92 -4.85 60.43
C LEU A 264 5.93 -3.86 59.78
N ALA A 265 5.66 -2.72 60.41
CA ALA A 265 4.81 -1.68 59.85
C ALA A 265 5.40 -1.05 58.59
N ASP A 266 6.71 -0.76 58.57
CA ASP A 266 7.40 -0.25 57.38
C ASP A 266 7.40 -1.26 56.23
N GLU A 267 7.64 -2.54 56.53
CA GLU A 267 7.55 -3.62 55.55
C GLU A 267 6.14 -3.78 54.96
N LEU A 268 5.09 -3.71 55.80
CA LEU A 268 3.70 -3.72 55.35
C LEU A 268 3.33 -2.50 54.52
N LYS A 269 3.87 -1.31 54.84
CA LYS A 269 3.70 -0.10 54.04
C LYS A 269 4.34 -0.23 52.65
N ALA A 270 5.52 -0.85 52.58
CA ALA A 270 6.18 -1.17 51.32
C ALA A 270 5.36 -2.19 50.51
N LEU A 271 4.86 -3.25 51.15
CA LEU A 271 3.98 -4.25 50.51
C LEU A 271 2.70 -3.61 49.95
N ASN A 272 2.04 -2.75 50.72
CA ASN A 272 0.84 -2.04 50.27
C ASN A 272 1.12 -1.15 49.05
N SER A 273 2.28 -0.49 49.01
CA SER A 273 2.72 0.27 47.83
C SER A 273 2.89 -0.61 46.60
N ARG A 274 3.50 -1.79 46.75
CA ARG A 274 3.64 -2.79 45.66
C ARG A 274 2.27 -3.27 45.17
N ILE A 275 1.34 -3.57 46.07
CA ILE A 275 -0.03 -4.00 45.72
C ILE A 275 -0.75 -2.91 44.92
N LYS A 276 -0.65 -1.65 45.34
CA LYS A 276 -1.27 -0.52 44.63
C LYS A 276 -0.71 -0.35 43.22
N ASN A 277 0.61 -0.43 43.07
CA ASN A 277 1.26 -0.33 41.76
C ASN A 277 0.83 -1.47 40.83
N ASN A 278 0.87 -2.72 41.32
CA ASN A 278 0.43 -3.88 40.56
C ASN A 278 -1.04 -3.78 40.10
N ARG A 279 -1.94 -3.29 40.98
CA ARG A 279 -3.34 -3.05 40.61
C ARG A 279 -3.45 -1.99 39.51
N SER A 280 -2.70 -0.89 39.62
CA SER A 280 -2.71 0.16 38.60
C SER A 280 -2.23 -0.35 37.24
N GLU A 281 -1.17 -1.16 37.21
CA GLU A 281 -0.65 -1.79 35.99
C GLU A 281 -1.66 -2.76 35.38
N PHE A 282 -2.28 -3.60 36.23
CA PHE A 282 -3.35 -4.51 35.80
C PHE A 282 -4.53 -3.76 35.17
N ASP A 283 -5.08 -2.76 35.87
CA ASP A 283 -6.26 -2.01 35.41
C ASP A 283 -5.95 -1.28 34.08
N PHE A 284 -4.74 -0.74 33.95
CA PHE A 284 -4.27 -0.09 32.73
C PHE A 284 -4.17 -1.06 31.54
N ALA A 285 -3.57 -2.23 31.76
CA ALA A 285 -3.35 -3.23 30.73
C ALA A 285 -4.66 -3.94 30.35
N ALA A 286 -5.48 -4.32 31.33
CA ALA A 286 -6.77 -4.97 31.12
C ALA A 286 -7.72 -4.10 30.29
N LYS A 287 -7.79 -2.79 30.59
CA LYS A 287 -8.61 -1.85 29.81
C LYS A 287 -8.16 -1.78 28.34
N ARG A 288 -6.84 -1.72 28.09
CA ARG A 288 -6.31 -1.66 26.72
C ARG A 288 -6.47 -2.97 25.96
N TYR A 289 -6.23 -4.10 26.63
CA TYR A 289 -6.50 -5.41 26.06
C TYR A 289 -7.96 -5.53 25.60
N LEU A 290 -8.92 -5.16 26.46
CA LEU A 290 -10.34 -5.19 26.13
C LEU A 290 -10.70 -4.22 24.99
N ASN A 291 -10.08 -3.04 24.94
CA ASN A 291 -10.30 -2.09 23.86
C ASN A 291 -9.74 -2.60 22.52
N GLY A 292 -8.53 -3.16 22.51
CA GLY A 292 -7.93 -3.75 21.30
C GLY A 292 -8.83 -4.87 20.73
N VAL A 293 -9.30 -5.77 21.60
CA VAL A 293 -10.25 -6.83 21.22
C VAL A 293 -11.54 -6.25 20.62
N LYS A 294 -12.10 -5.19 21.22
CA LYS A 294 -13.35 -4.56 20.75
C LYS A 294 -13.20 -3.79 19.44
N ASN A 295 -12.03 -3.19 19.20
CA ASN A 295 -11.79 -2.33 18.04
C ASN A 295 -11.36 -3.12 16.80
N MET A 296 -10.85 -4.34 16.97
CA MET A 296 -10.33 -5.16 15.88
C MET A 296 -11.36 -5.42 14.74
N PRO A 297 -12.65 -5.69 15.01
CA PRO A 297 -13.66 -5.79 13.94
C PRO A 297 -13.82 -4.50 13.14
N THR A 298 -13.72 -3.33 13.79
CA THR A 298 -13.80 -2.03 13.11
C THR A 298 -12.64 -1.84 12.13
N LEU A 299 -11.43 -2.28 12.48
CA LEU A 299 -10.28 -2.21 11.57
C LEU A 299 -10.53 -2.98 10.27
N VAL A 300 -11.20 -4.13 10.34
CA VAL A 300 -11.53 -4.94 9.16
C VAL A 300 -12.62 -4.27 8.31
N ASP A 301 -13.67 -3.75 8.97
CA ASP A 301 -14.78 -3.08 8.31
C ASP A 301 -14.35 -1.79 7.59
N GLU A 302 -13.44 -1.01 8.20
CA GLU A 302 -12.92 0.23 7.64
C GLU A 302 -12.15 0.05 6.33
N VAL A 303 -11.61 -1.14 6.04
CA VAL A 303 -10.86 -1.39 4.80
C VAL A 303 -11.73 -1.12 3.57
N PHE A 304 -12.92 -1.70 3.50
CA PHE A 304 -13.81 -1.54 2.35
C PHE A 304 -14.81 -0.39 2.51
N SER A 305 -15.27 -0.12 3.73
CA SER A 305 -16.23 0.98 3.96
C SER A 305 -15.60 2.36 3.82
N LYS A 306 -14.27 2.47 3.96
CA LYS A 306 -13.56 3.74 3.97
C LYS A 306 -12.26 3.71 3.16
N ASN A 307 -11.26 2.92 3.54
CA ASN A 307 -9.89 3.09 3.05
C ASN A 307 -9.76 2.85 1.54
N VAL A 308 -10.29 1.72 1.05
CA VAL A 308 -10.33 1.41 -0.39
C VAL A 308 -11.17 2.43 -1.16
N ALA A 309 -12.30 2.84 -0.60
CA ALA A 309 -13.19 3.82 -1.22
C ALA A 309 -12.51 5.20 -1.36
N ASP A 310 -11.84 5.67 -0.31
CA ASP A 310 -11.08 6.92 -0.30
C ASP A 310 -9.91 6.88 -1.29
N GLN A 311 -9.21 5.74 -1.37
CA GLN A 311 -8.13 5.56 -2.33
C GLN A 311 -8.63 5.61 -3.79
N ILE A 312 -9.73 4.93 -4.10
CA ILE A 312 -10.36 4.99 -5.44
C ILE A 312 -10.79 6.43 -5.75
N LYS A 313 -11.46 7.09 -4.81
CA LYS A 313 -11.90 8.49 -4.96
C LYS A 313 -10.74 9.45 -5.20
N HIS A 314 -9.60 9.22 -4.55
CA HIS A 314 -8.39 9.99 -4.79
C HIS A 314 -7.92 9.84 -6.24
N HIS A 315 -7.84 8.62 -6.77
CA HIS A 315 -7.48 8.38 -8.16
C HIS A 315 -8.51 8.99 -9.14
N ASP A 316 -9.81 8.87 -8.84
CA ASP A 316 -10.90 9.47 -9.62
C ASP A 316 -10.83 11.00 -9.66
N THR A 317 -10.21 11.63 -8.66
CA THR A 317 -10.00 13.07 -8.63
C THR A 317 -8.73 13.48 -9.40
N VAL A 318 -7.61 12.79 -9.16
CA VAL A 318 -6.30 13.20 -9.68
C VAL A 318 -6.10 12.87 -11.15
N ILE A 319 -6.54 11.69 -11.59
CA ILE A 319 -6.29 11.22 -12.96
C ILE A 319 -6.95 12.11 -14.01
N PRO A 320 -8.24 12.47 -13.91
CA PRO A 320 -8.89 13.34 -14.90
C PRO A 320 -8.22 14.73 -15.00
N LEU A 321 -7.76 15.28 -13.87
CA LEU A 321 -7.00 16.53 -13.86
C LEU A 321 -5.68 16.39 -14.64
N ARG A 322 -4.93 15.30 -14.43
CA ARG A 322 -3.68 15.05 -15.18
C ARG A 322 -3.93 14.79 -16.67
N VAL A 323 -5.04 14.15 -17.04
CA VAL A 323 -5.45 14.04 -18.46
C VAL A 323 -5.68 15.43 -19.06
N GLN A 324 -6.36 16.32 -18.35
CA GLN A 324 -6.57 17.69 -18.82
C GLN A 324 -5.26 18.46 -18.96
N VAL A 325 -4.33 18.34 -18.00
CA VAL A 325 -3.00 18.96 -18.07
C VAL A 325 -2.22 18.50 -19.31
N VAL A 326 -2.31 17.22 -19.69
CA VAL A 326 -1.69 16.75 -20.95
C VAL A 326 -2.34 17.40 -22.16
N LYS A 327 -3.68 17.49 -22.20
CA LYS A 327 -4.40 18.15 -23.31
C LYS A 327 -4.01 19.62 -23.44
N ASP A 328 -3.93 20.34 -22.31
CA ASP A 328 -3.54 21.76 -22.29
C ASP A 328 -2.08 21.96 -22.71
N ALA A 329 -1.17 21.07 -22.29
CA ALA A 329 0.23 21.10 -22.71
C ALA A 329 0.38 20.85 -24.22
N VAL A 330 -0.37 19.89 -24.76
CA VAL A 330 -0.41 19.63 -26.21
C VAL A 330 -0.95 20.85 -26.96
N ASP A 331 -2.01 21.50 -26.48
CA ASP A 331 -2.59 22.68 -27.11
C ASP A 331 -1.62 23.87 -27.12
N ALA A 332 -0.84 24.05 -26.05
CA ALA A 332 0.20 25.07 -26.01
C ALA A 332 1.29 24.80 -27.05
N GLU A 333 1.77 23.55 -27.17
CA GLU A 333 2.79 23.18 -28.16
C GLU A 333 2.28 23.23 -29.61
N LEU A 334 0.99 23.01 -29.85
CA LEU A 334 0.39 23.12 -31.19
C LEU A 334 0.14 24.57 -31.63
N ALA A 335 0.01 25.50 -30.67
CA ALA A 335 -0.19 26.93 -30.93
C ALA A 335 1.12 27.69 -31.23
N GLU A 336 2.28 27.13 -30.87
CA GLU A 336 3.63 27.61 -31.21
C GLU A 336 4.08 27.19 -32.64
#